data_AF-A0A343W0P3-F1
#
_entry.id   AF-A0A343W0P3-F1
#
_cell.length_a   1.000
_cell.length_b   1.000
_cell.length_c   1.000
_cell.angle_alpha   90.00
_cell.angle_beta   90.00
_cell.angle_gamma   90.00
#
_symmetry.space_group_name_H-M   'P 1'
#
loop_
_entity.id
_entity.type
_entity.pdbx_description
1 polymer ?
#
loop_
_entity_poly.entity_id
_entity_poly.type
_entity_poly.pdbx_seq_one_letter_code
_entity_poly.pdbx_strand_id
1 'polypeptide(L)'
;LFLIDVTVNAVNSGMLDIICNTIKKLLPKNKEATGGTTTGGTVSGGKNDNIGNNDNNEKQTFKPRTLIGILTFDSTIHFYNLNRNLKQPQMMVVPDISDIFIPLPDDILVDVEESQNSIHMLLDSLPVMWRNNKITDCCAGNAIKAAFMVLKKIGGKLLLFLSSVPNIGDMTVSLIRDTKQGIKGKYKNIYGSSFSHSSNTNTHRGNKNEIVDMKLREIELLNPLNNSYAECAQTITQYQIAVDLFVCSSQHQLDLATIYPIVKNSGGSLYYYPQFNVHEYSDKLREELLFALTTETAWESVMR
;
A
#
# COMPACT_ATOMS: atom_id res chain seq x y z
N LEU A 1 4.31 4.23 -7.81
CA LEU A 1 3.24 3.41 -8.41
C LEU A 1 2.23 3.05 -7.33
N PHE A 2 0.95 3.32 -7.55
CA PHE A 2 -0.13 2.94 -6.64
C PHE A 2 -0.71 1.62 -7.10
N LEU A 3 -0.75 0.62 -6.21
CA LEU A 3 -1.31 -0.70 -6.47
C LEU A 3 -2.45 -0.95 -5.48
N ILE A 4 -3.68 -0.87 -5.99
CA ILE A 4 -4.87 -0.68 -5.16
C ILE A 4 -5.79 -1.91 -5.25
N ASP A 5 -6.04 -2.54 -4.10
CA ASP A 5 -7.06 -3.58 -3.96
C ASP A 5 -8.46 -3.00 -4.27
N VAL A 6 -9.18 -3.65 -5.19
CA VAL A 6 -10.57 -3.33 -5.57
C VAL A 6 -11.51 -4.53 -5.38
N THR A 7 -11.11 -5.53 -4.59
CA THR A 7 -11.99 -6.59 -4.14
C THR A 7 -13.18 -6.03 -3.37
N VAL A 8 -14.23 -6.84 -3.22
CA VAL A 8 -15.46 -6.46 -2.52
C VAL A 8 -15.20 -5.91 -1.10
N ASN A 9 -14.21 -6.44 -0.38
CA ASN A 9 -13.86 -5.95 0.95
C ASN A 9 -13.24 -4.55 0.88
N ALA A 10 -12.35 -4.30 -0.08
CA ALA A 10 -11.72 -3.00 -0.28
C ALA A 10 -12.76 -1.94 -0.66
N VAL A 11 -13.64 -2.25 -1.62
CA VAL A 11 -14.70 -1.34 -2.08
C VAL A 11 -15.67 -1.01 -0.94
N ASN A 12 -16.16 -2.02 -0.23
CA ASN A 12 -17.12 -1.81 0.86
C ASN A 12 -16.51 -1.12 2.09
N SER A 13 -15.18 -1.14 2.23
CA SER A 13 -14.51 -0.49 3.35
C SER A 13 -14.54 1.04 3.30
N GLY A 14 -14.76 1.65 2.14
CA GLY A 14 -14.63 3.09 1.93
C GLY A 14 -13.17 3.59 1.84
N MET A 15 -12.18 2.69 1.90
CA MET A 15 -10.76 3.02 1.75
C MET A 15 -10.46 3.68 0.39
N LEU A 16 -11.08 3.19 -0.70
CA LEU A 16 -10.80 3.65 -2.05
C LEU A 16 -11.07 5.15 -2.24
N ASP A 17 -12.17 5.66 -1.66
CA ASP A 17 -12.50 7.08 -1.67
C ASP A 17 -11.44 7.93 -0.94
N ILE A 18 -10.93 7.45 0.20
CA ILE A 18 -9.90 8.16 0.97
C ILE A 18 -8.60 8.23 0.18
N ILE A 19 -8.16 7.10 -0.40
CA ILE A 19 -6.94 7.04 -1.21
C ILE A 19 -7.06 7.99 -2.40
N CYS A 20 -8.14 7.89 -3.18
CA CYS A 20 -8.30 8.69 -4.39
C CYS A 20 -8.35 10.19 -4.09
N ASN A 21 -9.11 10.59 -3.06
CA ASN A 21 -9.19 11.99 -2.66
C ASN A 21 -7.87 12.52 -2.08
N THR A 22 -7.10 11.69 -1.39
CA THR A 22 -5.79 12.10 -0.83
C THR A 22 -4.77 12.32 -1.95
N ILE A 23 -4.69 11.41 -2.93
CA ILE A 23 -3.81 11.58 -4.10
C ILE A 23 -4.20 12.84 -4.89
N LYS A 24 -5.50 13.06 -5.12
CA LYS A 24 -6.01 14.25 -5.81
C LYS A 24 -5.59 15.56 -5.15
N LYS A 25 -5.54 15.61 -3.81
CA LYS A 25 -5.15 16.82 -3.06
C LYS A 25 -3.72 17.28 -3.37
N LEU A 26 -2.86 16.34 -3.77
CA LEU A 26 -1.44 16.56 -4.10
C LEU A 26 -1.18 16.84 -5.58
N LEU A 27 -2.19 16.69 -6.45
CA LEU A 27 -2.05 17.06 -7.85
C LEU A 27 -1.77 18.57 -7.95
N PRO A 28 -0.91 18.99 -8.89
CA PRO A 28 -0.71 20.41 -9.17
C PRO A 28 -2.05 21.09 -9.51
N LYS A 29 -2.13 22.41 -9.39
CA LYS A 29 -3.28 23.15 -9.91
C LYS A 29 -3.01 23.49 -11.37
N ASN A 30 -4.01 23.34 -12.23
CA ASN A 30 -3.95 23.88 -13.59
C ASN A 30 -3.66 25.38 -13.49
N LYS A 31 -2.58 25.84 -14.13
CA LYS A 31 -2.21 27.26 -14.20
C LYS A 31 -3.23 28.10 -15.00
N GLU A 32 -4.28 27.48 -15.53
CA GLU A 32 -5.32 28.11 -16.33
C GLU A 32 -6.55 28.49 -15.49
N ALA A 33 -6.41 29.45 -14.57
CA ALA A 33 -7.56 30.15 -13.96
C ALA A 33 -7.22 31.51 -13.30
N THR A 34 -6.06 32.12 -13.58
CA THR A 34 -5.69 33.46 -13.07
C THR A 34 -5.24 34.42 -14.16
N GLY A 35 -5.67 34.19 -15.40
CA GLY A 35 -5.59 35.16 -16.50
C GLY A 35 -6.79 36.11 -16.51
N GLY A 36 -7.06 36.78 -15.39
CA GLY A 36 -8.06 37.85 -15.32
C GLY A 36 -7.41 39.19 -15.70
N THR A 37 -7.78 39.73 -16.85
CA THR A 37 -7.37 41.02 -17.41
C THR A 37 -7.47 42.15 -16.38
N THR A 38 -6.34 42.69 -15.91
CA THR A 38 -6.29 43.94 -15.15
C THR A 38 -6.36 45.12 -16.12
N THR A 39 -7.57 45.62 -16.39
CA THR A 39 -7.76 47.00 -16.88
C THR A 39 -7.75 47.95 -15.68
N GLY A 40 -6.84 48.93 -15.70
CA GLY A 40 -6.65 49.90 -14.62
C GLY A 40 -7.88 50.77 -14.35
N GLY A 41 -8.10 51.07 -13.07
CA GLY A 41 -9.09 52.01 -12.58
C GLY A 41 -8.75 52.45 -11.15
N THR A 42 -8.57 53.75 -10.98
CA THR A 42 -8.15 54.45 -9.75
C THR A 42 -9.31 54.73 -8.77
N VAL A 43 -9.01 54.52 -7.46
CA VAL A 43 -9.50 55.23 -6.24
C VAL A 43 -10.96 54.97 -5.75
N SER A 44 -11.14 54.42 -4.55
CA SER A 44 -11.49 55.17 -3.31
C SER A 44 -11.67 54.22 -2.10
N GLY A 45 -11.48 54.76 -0.89
CA GLY A 45 -11.26 54.03 0.36
C GLY A 45 -12.44 53.28 0.98
N GLY A 46 -12.08 52.28 1.78
CA GLY A 46 -12.96 51.56 2.69
C GLY A 46 -12.12 50.72 3.64
N LYS A 47 -12.06 51.13 4.91
CA LYS A 47 -11.47 50.37 6.03
C LYS A 47 -12.23 49.04 6.15
N ASN A 48 -11.53 47.92 5.98
CA ASN A 48 -12.00 46.61 6.43
C ASN A 48 -10.92 46.00 7.31
N ASP A 49 -11.20 45.99 8.61
CA ASP A 49 -10.49 45.18 9.60
C ASP A 49 -10.82 43.71 9.32
N ASN A 50 -9.98 43.04 8.53
CA ASN A 50 -9.97 41.59 8.45
C ASN A 50 -8.69 41.09 9.10
N ILE A 51 -8.87 40.51 10.28
CA ILE A 51 -7.91 39.67 10.99
C ILE A 51 -7.41 38.63 9.98
N GLY A 52 -6.16 38.80 9.56
CA GLY A 52 -5.48 37.86 8.69
C GLY A 52 -5.28 36.54 9.43
N ASN A 53 -6.07 35.53 9.09
CA ASN A 53 -5.65 34.16 9.28
C ASN A 53 -4.46 33.93 8.32
N ASN A 54 -3.26 33.94 8.89
CA ASN A 54 -2.05 33.45 8.26
C ASN A 54 -2.18 31.93 8.03
N ASP A 55 -2.98 31.51 7.05
CA ASP A 55 -2.87 30.18 6.47
C ASP A 55 -1.71 30.20 5.44
N ASN A 56 -0.48 30.35 5.96
CA ASN A 56 0.74 30.05 5.21
C ASN A 56 0.92 28.52 5.07
N ASN A 57 -0.15 27.81 4.71
CA ASN A 57 -0.06 26.43 4.26
C ASN A 57 0.35 26.48 2.79
N GLU A 58 1.66 26.51 2.52
CA GLU A 58 2.18 26.09 1.22
C GLU A 58 1.53 24.74 0.90
N LYS A 59 0.57 24.75 -0.02
CA LYS A 59 -0.22 23.56 -0.31
C LYS A 59 0.72 22.54 -0.93
N GLN A 60 1.06 21.52 -0.16
CA GLN A 60 1.98 20.47 -0.58
C GLN A 60 1.43 19.78 -1.83
N THR A 61 2.26 19.68 -2.87
CA THR A 61 1.94 19.02 -4.15
C THR A 61 3.06 18.04 -4.49
N PHE A 62 2.82 17.16 -5.46
CA PHE A 62 3.88 16.31 -6.00
C PHE A 62 5.03 17.16 -6.53
N LYS A 63 6.27 16.73 -6.26
CA LYS A 63 7.48 17.40 -6.74
C LYS A 63 7.55 17.34 -8.28
N PRO A 64 8.17 18.33 -8.96
CA PRO A 64 8.40 18.27 -10.40
C PRO A 64 9.09 16.96 -10.83
N ARG A 65 8.77 16.46 -12.03
CA ARG A 65 9.28 15.19 -12.60
C ARG A 65 8.81 13.92 -11.87
N THR A 66 7.86 14.02 -10.93
CA THR A 66 7.27 12.83 -10.32
C THR A 66 6.50 12.06 -11.39
N LEU A 67 6.90 10.80 -11.61
CA LEU A 67 6.13 9.86 -12.42
C LEU A 67 5.14 9.10 -11.55
N ILE A 68 3.89 8.99 -12.00
CA ILE A 68 2.83 8.25 -11.34
C ILE A 68 2.27 7.18 -12.27
N GLY A 69 1.93 6.04 -11.70
CA GLY A 69 1.06 5.07 -12.35
C GLY A 69 0.10 4.51 -11.31
N ILE A 70 -1.05 4.05 -11.77
CA ILE A 70 -2.10 3.44 -10.96
C ILE A 70 -2.42 2.10 -11.58
N LEU A 71 -2.37 1.04 -10.77
CA LEU A 71 -2.90 -0.28 -11.07
C LEU A 71 -3.94 -0.62 -10.00
N THR A 72 -4.98 -1.35 -10.39
CA THR A 72 -5.90 -1.97 -9.43
C THR A 72 -5.88 -3.48 -9.61
N PHE A 73 -6.33 -4.22 -8.59
CA PHE A 73 -6.42 -5.68 -8.66
C PHE A 73 -7.55 -6.25 -7.83
N ASP A 74 -8.10 -7.37 -8.32
CA ASP A 74 -9.00 -8.27 -7.59
C ASP A 74 -8.61 -9.73 -7.93
N SER A 75 -9.49 -10.50 -8.58
CA SER A 75 -9.14 -11.73 -9.29
C SER A 75 -8.22 -11.52 -10.50
N THR A 76 -8.21 -10.29 -11.04
CA THR A 76 -7.44 -9.92 -12.24
C THR A 76 -6.67 -8.62 -12.01
N ILE A 77 -5.77 -8.25 -12.92
CA ILE A 77 -4.93 -7.05 -12.82
C ILE A 77 -5.40 -6.01 -13.84
N HIS A 78 -5.52 -4.77 -13.41
CA HIS A 78 -6.01 -3.68 -14.24
C HIS A 78 -4.96 -2.57 -14.37
N PHE A 79 -4.58 -2.29 -15.61
CA PHE A 79 -3.68 -1.20 -15.96
C PHE A 79 -4.49 -0.02 -16.46
N TYR A 80 -4.05 1.20 -16.13
CA TYR A 80 -4.70 2.42 -16.61
C TYR A 80 -3.76 3.21 -17.49
N ASN A 81 -4.16 3.44 -18.74
CA ASN A 81 -3.49 4.36 -19.66
C ASN A 81 -3.86 5.79 -19.27
N LEU A 82 -2.86 6.54 -18.83
CA LEU A 82 -2.99 7.92 -18.37
C LEU A 82 -2.40 8.93 -19.35
N ASN A 83 -2.11 8.51 -20.60
CA ASN A 83 -1.54 9.39 -21.62
C ASN A 83 -2.39 10.67 -21.78
N ARG A 84 -1.74 11.82 -21.65
CA ARG A 84 -2.34 13.18 -21.74
C ARG A 84 -3.09 13.46 -23.03
N ASN A 85 -2.80 12.73 -24.11
CA ASN A 85 -3.45 12.91 -25.40
C ASN A 85 -4.82 12.21 -25.48
N LEU A 86 -5.15 11.37 -24.50
CA LEU A 86 -6.45 10.73 -24.40
C LEU A 86 -7.48 11.68 -23.79
N LYS A 87 -8.70 11.66 -24.35
CA LYS A 87 -9.83 12.42 -23.78
C LYS A 87 -10.27 11.89 -22.42
N GLN A 88 -10.05 10.61 -22.17
CA GLN A 88 -10.37 9.93 -20.91
C GLN A 88 -9.37 8.78 -20.67
N PRO A 89 -9.09 8.42 -19.41
CA PRO A 89 -8.27 7.25 -19.09
C PRO A 89 -8.85 5.97 -19.69
N GLN A 90 -7.99 5.04 -20.10
CA GLN A 90 -8.40 3.73 -20.61
C GLN A 90 -7.93 2.64 -19.65
N MET A 91 -8.85 1.75 -19.27
CA MET A 91 -8.55 0.58 -18.45
C MET A 91 -8.27 -0.63 -19.35
N MET A 92 -7.19 -1.35 -19.06
CA MET A 92 -6.83 -2.60 -19.73
C MET A 92 -6.77 -3.71 -18.69
N VAL A 93 -7.48 -4.80 -18.95
CA VAL A 93 -7.60 -5.93 -18.04
C VAL A 93 -6.66 -7.03 -18.47
N VAL A 94 -5.85 -7.52 -17.53
CA VAL A 94 -5.02 -8.72 -17.68
C VAL A 94 -5.66 -9.81 -16.80
N PRO A 95 -6.51 -10.67 -17.39
CA PRO A 95 -7.24 -11.69 -16.64
C PRO A 95 -6.41 -12.94 -16.34
N ASP A 96 -5.43 -13.26 -17.19
CA ASP A 96 -4.54 -14.39 -16.95
C ASP A 96 -3.40 -13.97 -16.02
N ILE A 97 -3.56 -14.32 -14.74
CA ILE A 97 -2.55 -14.04 -13.72
C ILE A 97 -1.36 -15.01 -13.79
N SER A 98 -1.44 -16.09 -14.58
CA SER A 98 -0.35 -17.05 -14.75
C SER A 98 0.68 -16.56 -15.77
N ASP A 99 0.26 -15.79 -16.77
CA ASP A 99 1.12 -15.19 -17.80
C ASP A 99 0.93 -13.67 -17.85
N ILE A 100 1.54 -12.99 -16.88
CA ILE A 100 1.42 -11.54 -16.71
C ILE A 100 2.28 -10.82 -17.75
N PHE A 101 1.66 -9.90 -18.48
CA PHE A 101 2.35 -8.96 -19.36
C PHE A 101 1.93 -7.52 -19.07
N ILE A 102 2.75 -6.55 -19.50
CA ILE A 102 2.36 -5.14 -19.48
C ILE A 102 1.65 -4.85 -20.81
N PRO A 103 0.36 -4.46 -20.81
CA PRO A 103 -0.41 -4.27 -22.03
C PRO A 103 0.02 -3.03 -22.84
N LEU A 104 0.79 -2.13 -22.24
CA LEU A 104 1.41 -0.99 -22.93
C LEU A 104 2.93 -1.01 -22.73
N PRO A 105 3.72 -0.86 -23.80
CA PRO A 105 5.18 -0.83 -23.70
C PRO A 105 5.68 0.43 -22.96
N ASP A 106 4.96 1.56 -23.12
CA ASP A 106 5.24 2.89 -22.57
C ASP A 106 3.95 3.48 -21.94
N ASP A 107 4.03 4.61 -21.23
CA ASP A 107 2.89 5.36 -20.65
C ASP A 107 2.10 4.72 -19.48
N ILE A 108 2.60 3.65 -18.85
CA ILE A 108 2.04 3.21 -17.55
C ILE A 108 2.43 4.17 -16.42
N LEU A 109 3.67 4.69 -16.48
CA LEU A 109 4.16 5.74 -15.60
C LEU A 109 4.16 7.05 -16.39
N VAL A 110 3.39 8.02 -15.95
CA VAL A 110 3.23 9.32 -16.61
C VAL A 110 3.69 10.46 -15.70
N ASP A 111 4.17 11.55 -16.29
CA ASP A 111 4.47 12.76 -15.54
C ASP A 111 3.19 13.35 -14.94
N VAL A 112 3.23 13.64 -13.63
CA VAL A 112 2.08 14.14 -12.86
C VAL A 112 1.62 15.51 -13.35
N GLU A 113 2.54 16.39 -13.75
CA GLU A 113 2.20 17.75 -14.23
C GLU A 113 1.58 17.67 -15.62
N GLU A 114 2.16 16.87 -16.51
CA GLU A 114 1.64 16.73 -17.88
C GLU A 114 0.30 16.00 -17.97
N SER A 115 0.09 14.99 -17.11
CA SER A 115 -1.08 14.09 -17.16
C SER A 115 -2.09 14.36 -16.05
N GLN A 116 -2.00 15.51 -15.38
CA GLN A 116 -2.80 15.86 -14.21
C GLN A 116 -4.31 15.69 -14.43
N ASN A 117 -4.82 16.13 -15.58
CA ASN A 117 -6.25 16.01 -15.92
C ASN A 117 -6.69 14.55 -16.05
N SER A 118 -5.90 13.71 -16.73
CA SER A 118 -6.16 12.27 -16.89
C SER A 118 -6.13 11.55 -15.54
N ILE A 119 -5.13 11.86 -14.70
CA ILE A 119 -5.03 11.31 -13.34
C ILE A 119 -6.24 11.71 -12.50
N HIS A 120 -6.63 12.99 -12.52
CA HIS A 120 -7.79 13.49 -11.79
C HIS A 120 -9.09 12.78 -12.21
N MET A 121 -9.34 12.65 -13.52
CA MET A 121 -10.50 11.94 -14.05
C MET A 121 -10.54 10.48 -13.61
N LEU A 122 -9.39 9.78 -13.64
CA LEU A 122 -9.31 8.41 -13.17
C LEU A 122 -9.68 8.32 -11.68
N LEU A 123 -9.06 9.16 -10.84
CA LEU A 123 -9.28 9.16 -9.39
C LEU A 123 -10.72 9.51 -9.01
N ASP A 124 -11.42 10.34 -9.77
CA ASP A 124 -12.86 10.58 -9.60
C ASP A 124 -13.71 9.35 -9.98
N SER A 125 -13.33 8.66 -11.05
CA SER A 125 -14.10 7.53 -11.58
C SER A 125 -13.87 6.22 -10.83
N LEU A 126 -12.70 6.02 -10.20
CA LEU A 126 -12.29 4.74 -9.60
C LEU A 126 -13.27 4.21 -8.55
N PRO A 127 -13.69 4.98 -7.53
CA PRO A 127 -14.68 4.49 -6.55
C PRO A 127 -16.01 4.11 -7.19
N VAL A 128 -16.47 4.88 -8.19
CA VAL A 128 -17.73 4.64 -8.89
C VAL A 128 -17.65 3.39 -9.77
N MET A 129 -16.54 3.22 -10.49
CA MET A 129 -16.26 2.08 -11.36
C MET A 129 -16.34 0.75 -10.61
N TRP A 130 -15.77 0.71 -9.40
CA TRP A 130 -15.66 -0.52 -8.61
C TRP A 130 -16.77 -0.69 -7.57
N ARG A 131 -17.67 0.29 -7.37
CA ARG A 131 -18.71 0.30 -6.33
C ARG A 131 -19.52 -0.99 -6.21
N ASN A 132 -19.80 -1.63 -7.33
CA ASN A 132 -20.63 -2.84 -7.39
C ASN A 132 -19.81 -4.13 -7.54
N ASN A 133 -18.47 -4.07 -7.39
CA ASN A 133 -17.63 -5.25 -7.47
C ASN A 133 -17.92 -6.21 -6.33
N LYS A 134 -18.09 -7.49 -6.67
CA LYS A 134 -18.40 -8.57 -5.72
C LYS A 134 -17.30 -9.63 -5.67
N ILE A 135 -16.20 -9.42 -6.38
CA ILE A 135 -15.08 -10.37 -6.41
C ILE A 135 -14.38 -10.39 -5.05
N THR A 136 -14.31 -11.57 -4.46
CA THR A 136 -13.61 -11.86 -3.20
C THR A 136 -12.17 -12.32 -3.42
N ASP A 137 -11.87 -12.82 -4.62
CA ASP A 137 -10.56 -13.32 -4.96
C ASP A 137 -9.57 -12.16 -5.09
N CYS A 138 -8.36 -12.38 -4.57
CA CYS A 138 -7.33 -11.37 -4.41
C CYS A 138 -6.00 -11.94 -4.92
N CYS A 139 -5.59 -11.50 -6.11
CA CYS A 139 -4.35 -11.89 -6.78
C CYS A 139 -3.17 -10.96 -6.44
N ALA A 140 -3.11 -10.42 -5.22
CA ALA A 140 -2.14 -9.39 -4.84
C ALA A 140 -0.68 -9.76 -5.15
N GLY A 141 -0.30 -11.04 -5.03
CA GLY A 141 1.06 -11.47 -5.36
C GLY A 141 1.40 -11.31 -6.84
N ASN A 142 0.47 -11.67 -7.73
CA ASN A 142 0.59 -11.45 -9.18
C ASN A 142 0.57 -9.95 -9.49
N ALA A 143 -0.29 -9.18 -8.81
CA ALA A 143 -0.34 -7.73 -8.95
C ALA A 143 1.00 -7.06 -8.55
N ILE A 144 1.69 -7.55 -7.51
CA ILE A 144 3.04 -7.12 -7.14
C ILE A 144 4.06 -7.47 -8.25
N LYS A 145 3.95 -8.65 -8.88
CA LYS A 145 4.80 -9.01 -10.02
C LYS A 145 4.58 -8.08 -11.22
N ALA A 146 3.33 -7.75 -11.55
CA ALA A 146 3.00 -6.75 -12.58
C ALA A 146 3.58 -5.37 -12.26
N ALA A 147 3.41 -4.91 -11.02
CA ALA A 147 3.99 -3.65 -10.54
C ALA A 147 5.52 -3.64 -10.62
N PHE A 148 6.18 -4.75 -10.30
CA PHE A 148 7.62 -4.92 -10.50
C PHE A 148 8.01 -4.79 -11.97
N MET A 149 7.28 -5.42 -12.90
CA MET A 149 7.56 -5.31 -14.33
C MET A 149 7.49 -3.86 -14.82
N VAL A 150 6.57 -3.06 -14.28
CA VAL A 150 6.44 -1.63 -14.56
C VAL A 150 7.59 -0.82 -13.96
N LEU A 151 7.90 -1.04 -12.69
CA LEU A 151 8.88 -0.23 -11.95
C LEU A 151 10.34 -0.58 -12.28
N LYS A 152 10.67 -1.81 -12.67
CA LYS A 152 12.06 -2.28 -12.83
C LYS A 152 12.90 -1.47 -13.84
N LYS A 153 12.26 -0.69 -14.73
CA LYS A 153 12.94 0.17 -15.69
C LYS A 153 13.61 1.39 -15.04
N ILE A 154 13.05 1.91 -13.94
CA ILE A 154 13.44 3.20 -13.33
C ILE A 154 13.69 3.07 -11.81
N GLY A 155 13.05 2.09 -11.15
CA GLY A 155 12.98 2.01 -9.70
C GLY A 155 11.86 2.87 -9.12
N GLY A 156 11.90 3.11 -7.81
CA GLY A 156 10.96 3.99 -7.11
C GLY A 156 10.22 3.29 -5.98
N LYS A 157 8.97 3.68 -5.74
CA LYS A 157 8.15 3.14 -4.65
C LYS A 157 6.83 2.60 -5.13
N LEU A 158 6.50 1.41 -4.63
CA LEU A 158 5.20 0.77 -4.72
C LEU A 158 4.42 1.08 -3.45
N LEU A 159 3.27 1.74 -3.58
CA LEU A 159 2.31 1.87 -2.49
C LEU A 159 1.23 0.82 -2.71
N LEU A 160 1.27 -0.24 -1.89
CA LEU A 160 0.33 -1.35 -1.93
C LEU A 160 -0.78 -1.11 -0.91
N PHE A 161 -2.02 -1.04 -1.37
CA PHE A 161 -3.21 -0.94 -0.53
C PHE A 161 -3.94 -2.28 -0.55
N LEU A 162 -4.14 -2.87 0.61
CA LEU A 162 -4.67 -4.22 0.75
C LEU A 162 -5.77 -4.26 1.82
N SER A 163 -6.93 -4.79 1.45
CA SER A 163 -8.04 -5.04 2.38
C SER A 163 -8.38 -6.53 2.46
N SER A 164 -8.18 -7.28 1.37
CA SER A 164 -8.43 -8.72 1.29
C SER A 164 -7.16 -9.55 1.43
N VAL A 165 -7.32 -10.77 1.95
CA VAL A 165 -6.24 -11.76 2.02
C VAL A 165 -5.88 -12.22 0.61
N PRO A 166 -4.60 -12.15 0.21
CA PRO A 166 -4.15 -12.74 -1.06
C PRO A 166 -4.45 -14.24 -1.05
N ASN A 167 -5.38 -14.70 -1.89
CA ASN A 167 -5.95 -16.05 -1.79
C ASN A 167 -5.89 -16.84 -3.11
N ILE A 168 -5.52 -16.20 -4.22
CA ILE A 168 -5.28 -16.85 -5.50
C ILE A 168 -3.93 -16.45 -6.10
N GLY A 169 -3.42 -17.27 -7.01
CA GLY A 169 -2.18 -17.01 -7.74
C GLY A 169 -0.92 -17.26 -6.90
N ASP A 170 0.09 -16.42 -7.11
CA ASP A 170 1.37 -16.49 -6.40
C ASP A 170 1.35 -15.73 -5.09
N MET A 171 2.23 -16.12 -4.15
CA MET A 171 2.38 -15.47 -2.85
C MET A 171 1.08 -15.39 -2.04
N THR A 172 0.21 -16.40 -2.17
CA THR A 172 -1.01 -16.51 -1.36
C THR A 172 -0.68 -16.58 0.12
N VAL A 173 -1.58 -16.06 0.94
CA VAL A 173 -1.46 -16.00 2.39
C VAL A 173 -2.57 -16.84 3.01
N SER A 174 -2.18 -17.78 3.88
CA SER A 174 -3.17 -18.59 4.59
C SER A 174 -3.71 -17.85 5.82
N LEU A 175 -5.03 -17.91 6.01
CA LEU A 175 -5.70 -17.45 7.24
C LEU A 175 -5.43 -18.37 8.43
N ILE A 176 -5.11 -19.63 8.17
CA ILE A 176 -4.90 -20.65 9.19
C ILE A 176 -3.49 -21.19 9.03
N ARG A 177 -2.69 -21.02 10.08
CA ARG A 177 -1.39 -21.68 10.19
C ARG A 177 -1.58 -23.04 10.85
N ASP A 178 -1.85 -24.07 10.03
CA ASP A 178 -1.91 -25.44 10.53
C ASP A 178 -0.52 -25.90 10.98
N THR A 179 -0.42 -26.26 12.26
CA THR A 179 0.82 -26.69 12.95
C THR A 179 1.25 -28.11 12.54
N LYS A 180 1.25 -28.44 11.24
CA LYS A 180 1.55 -29.81 10.77
C LYS A 180 2.99 -30.07 10.35
N GLN A 181 3.87 -29.07 10.39
CA GLN A 181 5.30 -29.32 10.30
C GLN A 181 5.93 -29.16 11.68
N GLY A 182 6.06 -30.28 12.39
CA GLY A 182 6.92 -30.36 13.56
C GLY A 182 8.36 -30.08 13.14
N ILE A 183 8.84 -28.87 13.44
CA ILE A 183 10.21 -28.47 13.13
C ILE A 183 10.89 -28.04 14.44
N LYS A 184 12.07 -28.60 14.67
CA LYS A 184 12.93 -28.37 15.84
C LYS A 184 13.34 -26.89 15.89
N GLY A 185 12.54 -26.04 16.53
CA GLY A 185 12.80 -24.61 16.62
C GLY A 185 14.14 -24.29 17.28
N LYS A 186 14.93 -23.40 16.64
CA LYS A 186 16.16 -22.80 17.20
C LYS A 186 15.95 -22.21 18.62
N TYR A 187 14.71 -21.84 18.93
CA TYR A 187 14.30 -21.23 20.20
C TYR A 187 13.93 -22.24 21.29
N LYS A 188 13.82 -23.54 20.97
CA LYS A 188 13.49 -24.59 21.95
C LYS A 188 14.50 -24.62 23.11
N ASN A 189 15.77 -24.35 22.82
CA ASN A 189 16.82 -24.29 23.83
C ASN A 189 16.76 -23.02 24.70
N ILE A 190 16.20 -21.92 24.21
CA ILE A 190 16.11 -20.64 24.95
C ILE A 190 14.97 -20.70 25.97
N TYR A 191 13.80 -21.19 25.55
CA TYR A 191 12.65 -21.35 26.47
C TYR A 191 12.75 -22.61 27.33
N GLY A 192 13.61 -23.58 26.97
CA GLY A 192 13.82 -24.82 27.73
C GLY A 192 14.94 -24.77 28.79
N SER A 193 15.82 -23.77 28.79
CA SER A 193 17.06 -23.79 29.61
C SER A 193 17.00 -23.02 30.94
N SER A 194 15.99 -22.19 31.20
CA SER A 194 15.97 -21.32 32.40
C SER A 194 15.47 -21.96 33.70
N PHE A 195 15.23 -23.27 33.79
CA PHE A 195 14.70 -23.90 35.02
C PHE A 195 15.36 -25.25 35.41
N SER A 196 16.57 -25.55 34.94
CA SER A 196 17.30 -26.76 35.38
C SER A 196 18.03 -26.63 36.72
N HIS A 197 17.88 -25.51 37.44
CA HIS A 197 18.26 -25.39 38.84
C HIS A 197 17.03 -25.30 39.74
N SER A 198 16.56 -26.46 40.20
CA SER A 198 16.32 -26.75 41.63
C SER A 198 15.11 -27.66 41.87
N SER A 199 15.41 -28.69 42.66
CA SER A 199 14.54 -29.39 43.62
C SER A 199 13.39 -30.26 43.12
N ASN A 200 13.71 -31.55 43.16
CA ASN A 200 12.84 -32.70 43.40
C ASN A 200 11.68 -32.37 44.38
N THR A 201 10.51 -32.00 43.86
CA THR A 201 9.25 -32.02 44.62
C THR A 201 8.16 -32.60 43.71
N ASN A 202 7.53 -33.68 44.19
CA ASN A 202 6.42 -34.35 43.52
C ASN A 202 5.15 -33.50 43.64
N THR A 203 5.02 -32.48 42.80
CA THR A 203 3.77 -31.71 42.66
C THR A 203 3.40 -31.58 41.18
N HIS A 204 2.25 -32.17 40.83
CA HIS A 204 1.44 -31.93 39.63
C HIS A 204 2.20 -31.52 38.36
N ARG A 205 2.71 -32.54 37.66
CA ARG A 205 3.47 -32.50 36.39
C ARG A 205 2.69 -31.96 35.16
N GLY A 206 1.52 -31.36 35.36
CA GLY A 206 0.53 -31.13 34.30
C GLY A 206 0.47 -29.73 33.66
N ASN A 207 1.32 -28.76 34.01
CA ASN A 207 1.07 -27.36 33.59
C ASN A 207 2.29 -26.57 33.10
N LYS A 208 3.51 -27.14 33.14
CA LYS A 208 4.75 -26.41 32.78
C LYS A 208 5.15 -26.57 31.31
N ASN A 209 4.90 -27.73 30.71
CA ASN A 209 5.19 -27.96 29.30
C ASN A 209 4.26 -27.13 28.39
N GLU A 210 2.99 -26.97 28.79
CA GLU A 210 2.01 -26.16 28.05
C GLU A 210 2.43 -24.69 27.94
N ILE A 211 3.01 -24.08 28.99
CA ILE A 211 3.45 -22.68 28.95
C ILE A 211 4.63 -22.46 27.99
N VAL A 212 5.57 -23.40 27.96
CA VAL A 212 6.71 -23.35 27.02
C VAL A 212 6.23 -23.52 25.59
N ASP A 213 5.30 -24.45 25.37
CA ASP A 213 4.71 -24.68 24.04
C ASP A 213 3.89 -23.48 23.56
N MET A 214 3.16 -22.80 24.46
CA MET A 214 2.46 -21.54 24.14
C MET A 214 3.43 -20.42 23.70
N LYS A 215 4.55 -20.24 24.40
CA LYS A 215 5.55 -19.22 24.03
C LYS A 215 6.27 -19.54 22.73
N LEU A 216 6.61 -20.81 22.50
CA LEU A 216 7.19 -21.24 21.22
C LEU A 216 6.21 -21.00 20.07
N ARG A 217 4.92 -21.28 20.29
CA ARG A 217 3.86 -21.01 19.32
C ARG A 217 3.70 -19.53 19.02
N GLU A 218 3.77 -18.66 20.02
CA GLU A 218 3.72 -17.20 19.82
C GLU A 218 4.84 -16.72 18.87
N ILE A 219 6.06 -17.20 19.09
CA ILE A 219 7.22 -16.87 18.23
C ILE A 219 7.04 -17.42 16.82
N GLU A 220 6.48 -18.61 16.68
CA GLU A 220 6.17 -19.20 15.38
C GLU A 220 5.19 -18.34 14.59
N LEU A 221 4.18 -17.76 15.25
CA LEU A 221 3.21 -16.86 14.63
C LEU A 221 3.85 -15.54 14.13
N LEU A 222 4.99 -15.15 14.69
CA LEU A 222 5.73 -13.95 14.27
C LEU A 222 6.68 -14.20 13.09
N ASN A 223 6.98 -15.46 12.76
CA ASN A 223 7.77 -15.79 11.58
C ASN A 223 6.90 -15.80 10.32
N PRO A 224 7.43 -15.45 9.15
CA PRO A 224 6.70 -15.65 7.90
C PRO A 224 6.42 -17.14 7.67
N LEU A 225 5.25 -17.47 7.12
CA LEU A 225 4.86 -18.86 6.86
C LEU A 225 5.74 -19.51 5.77
N ASN A 226 6.18 -18.72 4.80
CA ASN A 226 7.08 -19.12 3.73
C ASN A 226 7.96 -17.92 3.31
N ASN A 227 8.92 -18.15 2.42
CA ASN A 227 9.89 -17.12 2.02
C ASN A 227 9.48 -16.29 0.80
N SER A 228 8.30 -16.50 0.20
CA SER A 228 7.97 -15.93 -1.11
C SER A 228 8.05 -14.40 -1.14
N TYR A 229 7.55 -13.75 -0.08
CA TYR A 229 7.64 -12.29 0.08
C TYR A 229 9.07 -11.80 0.35
N ALA A 230 9.88 -12.60 1.05
CA ALA A 230 11.28 -12.27 1.30
C ALA A 230 12.13 -12.38 0.02
N GLU A 231 11.91 -13.42 -0.78
CA GLU A 231 12.54 -13.62 -2.09
C GLU A 231 12.11 -12.54 -3.10
N CYS A 232 10.83 -12.17 -3.08
CA CYS A 232 10.33 -11.03 -3.85
C CYS A 232 11.05 -9.74 -3.43
N ALA A 233 11.20 -9.49 -2.12
CA ALA A 233 11.92 -8.34 -1.60
C ALA A 233 13.37 -8.27 -2.12
N GLN A 234 14.10 -9.40 -2.07
CA GLN A 234 15.46 -9.49 -2.59
C GLN A 234 15.55 -9.20 -4.10
N THR A 235 14.49 -9.53 -4.84
CA THR A 235 14.43 -9.25 -6.27
C THR A 235 14.19 -7.77 -6.52
N ILE A 236 13.16 -7.18 -5.91
CA ILE A 236 12.76 -5.79 -6.19
C ILE A 236 13.81 -4.77 -5.70
N THR A 237 14.56 -5.07 -4.63
CA THR A 237 15.62 -4.18 -4.13
C THR A 237 16.80 -4.07 -5.08
N GLN A 238 17.08 -5.09 -5.90
CA GLN A 238 18.10 -4.99 -6.96
C GLN A 238 17.76 -3.93 -8.00
N TYR A 239 16.47 -3.58 -8.11
CA TYR A 239 15.94 -2.56 -9.02
C TYR A 239 15.53 -1.29 -8.30
N GLN A 240 16.00 -1.07 -7.07
CA GLN A 240 15.78 0.16 -6.32
C GLN A 240 14.28 0.45 -6.07
N ILE A 241 13.53 -0.62 -5.82
CA ILE A 241 12.09 -0.55 -5.53
C ILE A 241 11.87 -0.79 -4.04
N ALA A 242 11.20 0.17 -3.40
CA ALA A 242 10.68 0.06 -2.03
C ALA A 242 9.17 -0.21 -2.04
N VAL A 243 8.65 -0.91 -1.01
CA VAL A 243 7.22 -1.21 -0.87
C VAL A 243 6.68 -0.64 0.45
N ASP A 244 5.81 0.35 0.35
CA ASP A 244 4.97 0.79 1.46
C ASP A 244 3.65 0.00 1.40
N LEU A 245 3.20 -0.53 2.54
CA LEU A 245 2.01 -1.37 2.64
C LEU A 245 0.98 -0.72 3.57
N PHE A 246 -0.18 -0.39 3.02
CA PHE A 246 -1.34 0.09 3.73
C PHE A 246 -2.37 -1.03 3.84
N VAL A 247 -2.73 -1.41 5.07
CA VAL A 247 -3.59 -2.56 5.34
C VAL A 247 -4.88 -2.10 6.02
N CYS A 248 -5.97 -2.08 5.26
CA CYS A 248 -7.30 -1.68 5.70
C CYS A 248 -8.25 -2.87 5.66
N SER A 249 -8.01 -3.87 6.52
CA SER A 249 -8.87 -5.06 6.59
C SER A 249 -10.01 -4.87 7.58
N SER A 250 -11.25 -5.06 7.11
CA SER A 250 -12.47 -4.89 7.91
C SER A 250 -12.91 -6.15 8.66
N GLN A 251 -12.68 -7.36 8.12
CA GLN A 251 -13.26 -8.59 8.66
C GLN A 251 -12.26 -9.68 9.04
N HIS A 252 -11.11 -9.76 8.37
CA HIS A 252 -10.17 -10.86 8.53
C HIS A 252 -8.80 -10.39 9.01
N GLN A 253 -8.22 -11.13 9.96
CA GLN A 253 -6.81 -10.94 10.27
C GLN A 253 -5.98 -11.40 9.08
N LEU A 254 -5.27 -10.45 8.47
CA LEU A 254 -4.22 -10.74 7.51
C LEU A 254 -3.01 -11.28 8.27
N ASP A 255 -2.41 -12.35 7.78
CA ASP A 255 -1.12 -12.81 8.27
C ASP A 255 -0.01 -11.86 7.78
N LEU A 256 0.12 -10.74 8.49
CA LEU A 256 1.13 -9.73 8.22
C LEU A 256 2.54 -10.24 8.43
N ALA A 257 2.75 -11.23 9.30
CA ALA A 257 4.09 -11.79 9.50
C ALA A 257 4.61 -12.46 8.21
N THR A 258 3.72 -13.02 7.38
CA THR A 258 4.07 -13.57 6.06
C THR A 258 4.34 -12.49 5.01
N ILE A 259 3.57 -11.40 4.99
CA ILE A 259 3.70 -10.33 3.98
C ILE A 259 4.84 -9.35 4.32
N TYR A 260 5.02 -9.02 5.61
CA TYR A 260 5.92 -7.99 6.11
C TYR A 260 7.37 -8.05 5.60
N PRO A 261 7.98 -9.22 5.32
CA PRO A 261 9.31 -9.28 4.73
C PRO A 261 9.47 -8.43 3.46
N ILE A 262 8.45 -8.28 2.60
CA ILE A 262 8.54 -7.44 1.40
C ILE A 262 8.72 -5.96 1.74
N VAL A 263 8.03 -5.49 2.79
CA VAL A 263 8.10 -4.11 3.27
C VAL A 263 9.45 -3.87 3.95
N LYS A 264 9.77 -4.72 4.94
CA LYS A 264 10.97 -4.59 5.75
C LYS A 264 12.25 -4.63 4.92
N ASN A 265 12.37 -5.63 4.05
CA ASN A 265 13.62 -5.86 3.33
C ASN A 265 13.77 -4.92 2.12
N SER A 266 12.71 -4.24 1.70
CA SER A 266 12.77 -3.19 0.67
C SER A 266 12.91 -1.77 1.22
N GLY A 267 13.01 -1.62 2.54
CA GLY A 267 13.16 -0.32 3.19
C GLY A 267 11.89 0.53 3.22
N GLY A 268 10.73 -0.09 3.03
CA GLY A 268 9.43 0.57 3.09
C GLY A 268 8.79 0.57 4.49
N SER A 269 7.56 1.06 4.55
CA SER A 269 6.78 1.25 5.78
C SER A 269 5.48 0.45 5.79
N LEU A 270 5.09 -0.05 6.97
CA LEU A 270 3.81 -0.73 7.19
C LEU A 270 2.85 0.18 7.94
N TYR A 271 1.68 0.42 7.34
CA TYR A 271 0.56 1.14 7.93
C TYR A 271 -0.60 0.17 8.12
N TYR A 272 -0.89 -0.18 9.38
CA TYR A 272 -1.90 -1.18 9.70
C TYR A 272 -3.10 -0.56 10.44
N TYR A 273 -4.29 -0.78 9.89
CA TYR A 273 -5.56 -0.33 10.42
C TYR A 273 -6.43 -1.56 10.74
N PRO A 274 -6.32 -2.12 11.97
CA PRO A 274 -7.06 -3.31 12.35
C PRO A 274 -8.56 -3.03 12.39
N GLN A 275 -9.37 -3.97 11.86
CA GLN A 275 -10.83 -3.86 11.80
C GLN A 275 -11.25 -2.51 11.20
N PHE A 276 -10.71 -2.20 10.02
CA PHE A 276 -10.85 -0.90 9.40
C PHE A 276 -12.31 -0.47 9.32
N ASN A 277 -12.61 0.63 10.01
CA ASN A 277 -13.84 1.38 9.93
C ASN A 277 -13.53 2.79 9.40
N VAL A 278 -14.18 3.15 8.30
CA VAL A 278 -13.98 4.44 7.64
C VAL A 278 -14.25 5.63 8.57
N HIS A 279 -15.22 5.52 9.48
CA HIS A 279 -15.58 6.61 10.39
C HIS A 279 -14.53 6.86 11.48
N GLU A 280 -13.70 5.87 11.78
CA GLU A 280 -12.66 5.95 12.80
C GLU A 280 -11.28 6.26 12.18
N TYR A 281 -10.97 5.61 11.07
CA TYR A 281 -9.63 5.66 10.47
C TYR A 281 -9.50 6.64 9.30
N SER A 282 -10.55 7.33 8.86
CA SER A 282 -10.49 8.22 7.69
C SER A 282 -9.39 9.27 7.80
N ASP A 283 -9.30 9.95 8.94
CA ASP A 283 -8.29 10.98 9.14
C ASP A 283 -6.90 10.39 9.29
N LYS A 284 -6.76 9.29 10.06
CA LYS A 284 -5.47 8.63 10.22
C LYS A 284 -4.90 8.14 8.89
N LEU A 285 -5.70 7.42 8.10
CA LEU A 285 -5.29 6.94 6.77
C LEU A 285 -4.93 8.10 5.84
N ARG A 286 -5.73 9.17 5.86
CA ARG A 286 -5.49 10.35 5.05
C ARG A 286 -4.18 11.04 5.42
N GLU A 287 -3.91 11.26 6.70
CA GLU A 287 -2.69 11.94 7.17
C GLU A 287 -1.45 11.06 6.96
N GLU A 288 -1.51 9.75 7.22
CA GLU A 288 -0.38 8.84 7.01
C GLU A 288 -0.06 8.65 5.52
N LEU A 289 -1.09 8.61 4.65
CA LEU A 289 -0.88 8.59 3.20
C LEU A 289 -0.32 9.93 2.70
N LEU A 290 -0.82 11.06 3.21
CA LEU A 290 -0.28 12.37 2.89
C LEU A 290 1.21 12.44 3.27
N PHE A 291 1.53 12.03 4.50
CA PHE A 291 2.90 11.94 4.99
C PHE A 291 3.77 11.04 4.09
N ALA A 292 3.32 9.83 3.76
CA ALA A 292 4.08 8.90 2.91
C ALA A 292 4.37 9.45 1.50
N LEU A 293 3.45 10.26 0.96
CA LEU A 293 3.56 10.85 -0.37
C LEU A 293 4.39 12.13 -0.41
N THR A 294 4.53 12.82 0.72
CA THR A 294 5.21 14.11 0.77
C THR A 294 6.52 14.11 1.55
N THR A 295 6.80 13.03 2.28
CA THR A 295 8.08 12.81 2.95
C THR A 295 9.22 12.81 1.95
N GLU A 296 10.27 13.55 2.28
CA GLU A 296 11.50 13.53 1.51
C GLU A 296 12.12 12.12 1.51
N THR A 297 12.30 11.56 0.33
CA THR A 297 12.81 10.21 0.14
C THR A 297 14.07 10.28 -0.70
N ALA A 298 15.16 9.69 -0.19
CA ALA A 298 16.39 9.48 -0.95
C ALA A 298 16.35 8.11 -1.62
N TRP A 299 16.48 8.08 -2.94
CA TRP A 299 16.51 6.85 -3.73
C TRP A 299 17.93 6.29 -3.84
N GLU A 300 18.06 4.99 -4.05
CA GLU A 300 19.35 4.31 -4.31
C GLU A 300 20.39 4.46 -3.17
N SER A 301 19.90 4.72 -1.96
CA SER A 301 20.76 4.98 -0.80
C SER A 301 21.47 3.71 -0.31
N VAL A 302 22.77 3.84 0.00
CA VAL A 302 23.56 2.77 0.63
C VAL A 302 24.27 3.35 1.85
N MET A 303 23.96 2.81 3.03
CA MET A 303 24.66 3.12 4.28
C MET A 303 25.76 2.07 4.50
N ARG A 304 26.99 2.51 4.81
CA ARG A 304 28.15 1.65 5.08
C ARG A 304 28.74 1.96 6.45
#